data_AF-A0A357WR34-F1
#
_entry.id   AF-A0A357WR34-F1
#
_cell.length_a   1.000
_cell.length_b   1.000
_cell.length_c   1.000
_cell.angle_alpha   90.00
_cell.angle_beta   90.00
_cell.angle_gamma   90.00
#
_symmetry.space_group_name_H-M   'P 1'
#
loop_
_entity.id
_entity.type
_entity.pdbx_description
1 polymer ?
#
loop_
_entity_poly.entity_id
_entity_poly.type
_entity_poly.pdbx_seq_one_letter_code
_entity_poly.pdbx_strand_id
1 'polypeptide(L)'
;DYMDVSPKMVVSVATAMIPFLENDDANRALMGSNMQKQAVPLLKAESPIVGTGMEYKAAVDSGVAVVAKDPGTVVSVSADRIMIKRD
;
A
#
# COMPACT_ATOMS: atom_id res chain seq x y z
N ASP A 1 17.79 -12.60 -25.61
CA ASP A 1 18.18 -12.73 -24.20
C ASP A 1 17.55 -11.66 -23.34
N TYR A 2 16.37 -11.93 -22.79
CA TYR A 2 15.74 -11.09 -21.78
C TYR A 2 15.35 -11.97 -20.58
N MET A 3 15.39 -11.38 -19.39
CA MET A 3 15.05 -12.03 -18.12
C MET A 3 14.11 -11.11 -17.33
N ASP A 4 13.17 -11.72 -16.60
CA ASP A 4 12.23 -11.02 -15.74
C ASP A 4 12.94 -10.29 -14.60
N VAL A 5 12.46 -9.08 -14.29
CA VAL A 5 13.07 -8.20 -13.28
C VAL A 5 12.55 -8.49 -11.87
N SER A 6 11.32 -8.99 -11.75
CA SER A 6 10.71 -9.25 -10.45
C SER A 6 9.58 -10.28 -10.53
N PRO A 7 9.48 -11.22 -9.56
CA PRO A 7 8.33 -12.12 -9.45
C PRO A 7 6.98 -11.39 -9.27
N LYS A 8 6.99 -10.13 -8.83
CA LYS A 8 5.78 -9.32 -8.65
C LYS A 8 5.24 -8.74 -9.96
N MET A 9 6.00 -8.78 -11.06
CA MET A 9 5.60 -8.15 -12.33
C MET A 9 4.46 -8.88 -13.04
N VAL A 10 4.23 -10.15 -12.69
CA VAL A 10 3.21 -11.01 -13.28
C VAL A 10 1.85 -10.92 -12.57
N VAL A 11 1.76 -10.23 -11.43
CA VAL A 11 0.55 -10.17 -10.60
C VAL A 11 0.08 -8.74 -10.37
N SER A 12 -1.23 -8.58 -10.10
CA SER A 12 -1.82 -7.27 -9.80
C SER A 12 -1.34 -6.72 -8.45
N VAL A 13 -1.48 -5.42 -8.22
CA VAL A 13 -1.14 -4.78 -6.93
C VAL A 13 -1.90 -5.41 -5.77
N ALA A 14 -3.20 -5.73 -5.95
CA ALA A 14 -4.02 -6.38 -4.93
C ALA A 14 -3.52 -7.81 -4.61
N THR A 15 -3.19 -8.57 -5.64
CA THR A 15 -2.67 -9.93 -5.49
C THR A 15 -1.26 -9.92 -4.88
N ALA A 16 -0.45 -8.90 -5.20
CA ALA A 16 0.88 -8.71 -4.62
C ALA A 16 0.85 -8.35 -3.12
N MET A 17 -0.31 -7.99 -2.56
CA MET A 17 -0.52 -7.76 -1.12
C MET A 17 -0.94 -9.04 -0.36
N ILE A 18 -1.12 -10.18 -1.04
CA ILE A 18 -1.40 -11.46 -0.40
C ILE A 18 -0.08 -12.12 0.02
N PRO A 19 0.17 -12.34 1.32
CA PRO A 19 1.37 -13.04 1.77
C PRO A 19 1.32 -14.51 1.38
N PHE A 20 2.47 -15.12 1.10
CA PHE A 20 2.59 -16.56 0.79
C PHE A 20 1.77 -17.00 -0.43
N LEU A 21 1.57 -16.12 -1.41
CA LEU A 21 0.76 -16.34 -2.61
C LEU A 21 1.11 -17.64 -3.36
N GLU A 22 2.38 -18.03 -3.34
CA GLU A 22 2.86 -19.26 -3.96
C GLU A 22 2.28 -20.55 -3.35
N ASN A 23 1.69 -20.47 -2.16
CA ASN A 23 1.05 -21.59 -1.46
C ASN A 23 -0.47 -21.61 -1.65
N ASP A 24 -1.06 -20.58 -2.25
CA ASP A 24 -2.50 -20.47 -2.50
C ASP A 24 -2.83 -20.84 -3.95
N ASP A 25 -4.00 -21.46 -4.16
CA ASP A 25 -4.51 -21.68 -5.51
C ASP A 25 -4.99 -20.38 -6.16
N ALA A 26 -4.98 -20.35 -7.50
CA ALA A 26 -5.31 -19.15 -8.26
C ALA A 26 -6.73 -18.61 -8.01
N ASN A 27 -7.72 -19.48 -7.77
CA ASN A 27 -9.10 -19.05 -7.55
C ASN A 27 -9.26 -18.41 -6.17
N ARG A 28 -8.58 -18.96 -5.16
CA ARG A 28 -8.54 -18.39 -3.82
C ARG A 28 -7.78 -17.07 -3.78
N ALA A 29 -6.65 -16.97 -4.48
CA ALA A 29 -5.92 -15.71 -4.63
C ALA A 29 -6.76 -14.63 -5.34
N LEU A 30 -7.54 -15.02 -6.35
CA LEU A 30 -8.48 -14.13 -7.03
C LEU A 30 -9.58 -13.62 -6.09
N MET A 31 -10.17 -14.52 -5.30
CA MET A 31 -11.16 -14.14 -4.29
C MET A 31 -10.54 -13.19 -3.25
N GLY A 32 -9.36 -13.52 -2.72
CA GLY A 32 -8.65 -12.66 -1.76
C GLY A 32 -8.36 -11.27 -2.32
N SER A 33 -7.93 -11.18 -3.58
CA SER A 33 -7.65 -9.91 -4.26
C SER A 33 -8.91 -9.06 -4.42
N ASN A 34 -10.08 -9.67 -4.66
CA ASN A 34 -11.34 -8.95 -4.80
C ASN A 34 -11.97 -8.58 -3.45
N MET A 35 -11.81 -9.41 -2.42
CA MET A 35 -12.26 -9.12 -1.06
C MET A 35 -11.57 -7.87 -0.50
N GLN A 36 -10.28 -7.66 -0.79
CA GLN A 36 -9.56 -6.45 -0.39
C GLN A 36 -10.21 -5.16 -0.91
N LYS A 37 -10.78 -5.18 -2.12
CA LYS A 37 -11.47 -4.00 -2.70
C LYS A 37 -12.81 -3.69 -2.03
N GLN A 38 -13.35 -4.64 -1.27
CA GLN A 38 -14.60 -4.50 -0.53
C GLN A 38 -14.36 -4.14 0.95
N ALA A 39 -13.10 -3.99 1.36
CA ALA A 39 -12.75 -3.65 2.73
C ALA A 39 -13.30 -2.26 3.11
N VAL A 40 -13.93 -2.17 4.28
CA VAL A 40 -14.47 -0.92 4.83
C VAL A 40 -13.41 -0.26 5.73
N PRO A 41 -13.17 1.06 5.60
CA PRO A 41 -12.26 1.78 6.48
C PRO A 41 -12.71 1.74 7.94
N LEU A 42 -11.79 1.41 8.85
CA LEU A 42 -12.03 1.38 10.29
C LEU A 42 -11.65 2.72 10.94
N LEU A 43 -12.25 3.04 12.09
CA LEU A 43 -11.87 4.22 12.89
C LEU A 43 -10.41 4.16 13.36
N LYS A 44 -9.93 2.96 13.70
CA LYS A 44 -8.54 2.69 14.03
C LYS A 44 -8.03 1.60 13.09
N ALA A 45 -7.36 2.02 12.02
CA ALA A 45 -6.74 1.11 11.07
C ALA A 45 -5.42 0.56 11.64
N GLU A 46 -5.21 -0.74 11.52
CA GLU A 46 -3.98 -1.41 11.91
C GLU A 46 -3.42 -2.15 10.70
N SER A 47 -2.10 -2.09 10.52
CA SER A 47 -1.42 -2.80 9.43
C SER A 47 -1.38 -4.31 9.67
N PRO A 48 -1.32 -5.14 8.62
CA PRO A 48 -1.15 -6.57 8.79
C PRO A 48 0.16 -6.88 9.52
N ILE A 49 0.13 -7.86 10.44
CA ILE A 49 1.33 -8.31 11.19
C ILE A 49 2.36 -8.92 10.23
N VAL A 50 1.88 -9.60 9.18
CA VAL A 50 2.70 -10.17 8.10
C VAL A 50 2.27 -9.50 6.79
N GLY A 51 3.15 -8.68 6.24
CA GLY A 51 2.95 -7.97 4.98
C GLY A 51 3.93 -8.39 3.89
N THR A 52 3.70 -7.90 2.69
CA THR A 52 4.46 -8.19 1.46
C THR A 52 5.43 -7.07 1.07
N GLY A 53 5.31 -5.91 1.72
CA GLY A 53 6.01 -4.67 1.41
C GLY A 53 5.32 -3.84 0.31
N MET A 54 4.23 -4.34 -0.29
CA MET A 54 3.46 -3.57 -1.28
C MET A 54 2.53 -2.54 -0.63
N GLU A 55 2.22 -2.71 0.65
CA GLU A 55 1.23 -1.92 1.39
C GLU A 55 1.63 -0.44 1.45
N TYR A 56 2.90 -0.15 1.78
CA TYR A 56 3.40 1.23 1.84
C TYR A 56 3.31 1.91 0.47
N LYS A 57 3.77 1.22 -0.57
CA LYS A 57 3.75 1.78 -1.93
C LYS A 57 2.33 1.97 -2.44
N ALA A 58 1.43 1.00 -2.19
CA ALA A 58 0.02 1.13 -2.52
C ALA A 58 -0.64 2.31 -1.79
N ALA A 59 -0.34 2.53 -0.51
CA ALA A 59 -0.88 3.65 0.26
C ALA A 59 -0.41 5.01 -0.27
N VAL A 60 0.88 5.15 -0.56
CA VAL A 60 1.46 6.38 -1.13
C VAL A 60 0.93 6.64 -2.55
N ASP A 61 0.93 5.63 -3.41
CA ASP A 61 0.54 5.75 -4.82
C ASP A 61 -0.99 5.87 -4.99
N SER A 62 -1.80 5.49 -4.00
CA SER A 62 -3.26 5.65 -4.03
C SER A 62 -3.73 7.10 -4.00
N GLY A 63 -2.88 8.03 -3.53
CA GLY A 63 -3.25 9.43 -3.34
C GLY A 63 -4.17 9.71 -2.14
N VAL A 64 -4.48 8.70 -1.32
CA VAL A 64 -5.28 8.87 -0.10
C VAL A 64 -4.46 9.49 1.03
N ALA A 65 -3.17 9.14 1.12
CA ALA A 65 -2.26 9.70 2.11
C ALA A 65 -1.76 11.09 1.69
N VAL A 66 -1.68 12.02 2.65
CA VAL A 66 -1.05 13.33 2.43
C VAL A 66 0.47 13.17 2.46
N VAL A 67 1.13 13.43 1.33
CA VAL A 67 2.60 13.31 1.18
C VAL A 67 3.22 14.71 1.05
N ALA A 68 4.37 14.92 1.69
CA ALA A 68 5.13 16.16 1.55
C ALA A 68 5.75 16.26 0.15
N LYS A 69 5.62 17.43 -0.49
CA LYS A 69 6.15 17.67 -1.85
C LYS A 69 7.62 18.06 -1.87
N ASP A 70 8.09 18.67 -0.79
CA ASP A 70 9.43 19.23 -0.66
C ASP A 70 10.00 18.84 0.71
N PRO A 71 11.33 18.73 0.84
CA PRO A 71 11.98 18.61 2.14
C PRO A 71 11.71 19.86 2.99
N GLY A 72 11.67 19.67 4.31
CA GLY A 72 11.39 20.75 5.24
C GLY A 72 11.12 20.26 6.66
N THR A 73 10.94 21.22 7.56
CA THR A 73 10.63 20.98 8.97
C THR A 73 9.19 21.39 9.29
N VAL A 74 8.48 20.56 10.05
CA VAL A 74 7.11 20.85 10.51
C VAL A 74 7.14 21.99 11.54
N VAL A 75 6.35 23.05 11.30
CA VAL A 75 6.26 24.23 12.17
C VAL A 75 5.00 24.21 13.04
N SER A 76 3.89 23.67 12.52
CA SER A 76 2.64 23.55 13.28
C SER A 76 1.75 22.45 12.73
N VAL A 77 0.94 21.84 13.61
CA VAL A 77 -0.04 20.80 13.28
C VAL A 77 -1.38 21.09 13.96
N SER A 78 -2.46 21.04 13.20
CA SER A 78 -3.85 21.05 13.65
C SER A 78 -4.63 19.92 12.96
N ALA A 79 -5.88 19.68 13.37
CA ALA A 79 -6.73 18.62 12.80
C ALA A 79 -7.03 18.82 11.30
N ASP A 80 -6.97 20.06 10.83
CA ASP A 80 -7.30 20.48 9.47
C ASP A 80 -6.09 20.92 8.65
N ARG A 81 -4.91 21.13 9.28
CA ARG A 81 -3.74 21.68 8.59
C ARG A 81 -2.40 21.25 9.18
N ILE A 82 -1.44 21.02 8.29
CA ILE A 82 -0.02 20.83 8.62
C ILE A 82 0.78 21.93 7.91
N MET A 83 1.61 22.67 8.64
CA MET A 83 2.50 23.68 8.05
C MET A 83 3.94 23.21 8.08
N ILE A 84 4.59 23.20 6.91
CA ILE A 84 5.98 22.79 6.72
C ILE A 84 6.76 24.00 6.22
N LYS A 85 7.87 24.33 6.88
CA LYS A 85 8.86 25.28 6.39
C LYS A 85 9.84 24.49 5.52
N ARG A 86 9.93 24.84 4.24
CA ARG A 86 10.91 24.25 3.33
C ARG A 86 12.33 24.57 3.80
N ASP A 87 13.23 23.62 3.59
CA ASP A 87 14.66 23.79 3.85
C ASP A 87 15.30 24.82 2.90
#